data_AF-A0A968D5G8-F1
#
_entry.id   AF-A0A968D5G8-F1
#
_cell.length_a   1.000
_cell.length_b   1.000
_cell.length_c   1.000
_cell.angle_alpha   90.00
_cell.angle_beta   90.00
_cell.angle_gamma   90.00
#
_symmetry.space_group_name_H-M   'P 1'
#
loop_
_entity.id
_entity.type
_entity.pdbx_description
1 polymer ?
#
loop_
_entity_poly.entity_id
_entity_poly.type
_entity_poly.pdbx_seq_one_letter_code
_entity_poly.pdbx_strand_id
1 'polypeptide(L)'
;MNKALLLDRDGVINKEIHYLHKKEDVEFIDGVFETCQFFMDKGYLIIVITNQAGIGRGLYSEQAFAELSNWMIREFSKHQVLISKIYHSPYHPTEGKGQYKRDSFDRKPNPGMIF
;
A
#
# COMPACT_ATOMS: atom_id res chain seq x y z
N MET A 1 -4.29 9.35 -22.02
CA MET A 1 -3.72 9.68 -20.69
C MET A 1 -4.70 9.17 -19.65
N ASN A 2 -4.26 8.30 -18.73
CA ASN A 2 -5.13 7.77 -17.67
C ASN A 2 -4.98 8.64 -16.41
N LYS A 3 -6.10 8.93 -15.73
CA LYS A 3 -6.08 9.59 -14.41
C LYS A 3 -5.90 8.51 -13.34
N ALA A 4 -5.19 8.82 -12.26
CA ALA A 4 -5.00 7.89 -11.14
C ALA A 4 -5.23 8.58 -9.80
N LEU A 5 -5.92 7.88 -8.89
CA LEU A 5 -5.97 8.20 -7.48
C LEU A 5 -4.87 7.36 -6.80
N LEU A 6 -3.81 8.04 -6.37
CA LEU A 6 -2.69 7.43 -5.65
C LEU A 6 -2.99 7.49 -4.16
N LEU A 7 -3.09 6.35 -3.50
CA LEU A 7 -3.41 6.23 -2.09
C LEU A 7 -2.20 5.68 -1.33
N ASP A 8 -1.91 6.25 -0.15
CA ASP A 8 -1.14 5.52 0.84
C ASP A 8 -1.98 4.37 1.41
N ARG A 9 -1.34 3.43 2.09
CA ARG A 9 -1.99 2.29 2.72
C ARG A 9 -2.32 2.58 4.18
N ASP A 10 -1.28 2.68 5.00
CA ASP A 10 -1.40 2.86 6.45
C ASP A 10 -1.73 4.33 6.77
N GLY A 11 -2.81 4.55 7.52
CA GLY A 11 -3.36 5.88 7.82
C GLY A 11 -4.30 6.47 6.76
N VAL A 12 -4.48 5.80 5.61
CA VAL A 12 -5.33 6.28 4.50
C VAL A 12 -6.35 5.23 4.07
N ILE A 13 -5.90 4.01 3.75
CA ILE A 13 -6.80 2.89 3.43
C ILE A 13 -7.20 2.16 4.71
N ASN A 14 -6.22 1.83 5.54
CA ASN A 14 -6.43 1.22 6.85
C ASN A 14 -5.94 2.16 7.95
N LYS A 15 -6.45 1.99 9.17
CA LYS A 15 -5.91 2.66 10.36
C LYS A 15 -4.43 2.31 10.50
N GLU A 16 -3.64 3.31 10.91
CA GLU A 16 -2.21 3.11 11.10
C GLU A 16 -1.97 2.22 12.33
N ILE A 17 -1.33 1.07 12.08
CA ILE A 17 -0.83 0.16 13.10
C ILE A 17 0.63 -0.12 12.74
N HIS A 18 1.51 0.00 13.72
CA HIS A 18 2.93 -0.23 13.50
C HIS A 18 3.19 -1.63 12.93
N TYR A 19 3.64 -1.67 11.67
CA TYR A 19 3.99 -2.88 10.94
C TYR A 19 2.83 -3.87 10.72
N LEU A 20 1.68 -3.34 10.31
CA LEU A 20 0.52 -4.14 9.91
C LEU A 20 0.88 -5.15 8.81
N HIS A 21 0.75 -6.44 9.13
CA HIS A 21 1.06 -7.57 8.24
C HIS A 21 0.06 -8.74 8.33
N LYS A 22 -0.94 -8.64 9.22
CA LYS A 22 -2.00 -9.64 9.41
C LYS A 22 -3.34 -9.04 9.04
N LYS A 23 -4.17 -9.81 8.35
CA LYS A 23 -5.49 -9.35 7.88
C LYS A 23 -6.46 -9.13 9.04
N GLU A 24 -6.29 -9.88 10.12
CA GLU A 24 -7.12 -9.83 11.32
C GLU A 24 -6.99 -8.50 12.06
N ASP A 25 -5.85 -7.82 11.89
CA ASP A 25 -5.56 -6.53 12.51
C ASP A 25 -5.98 -5.35 11.62
N VAL A 26 -6.51 -5.61 10.41
CA VAL A 26 -6.88 -4.53 9.47
C VAL A 26 -8.23 -3.94 9.86
N GLU A 27 -8.22 -2.65 10.15
CA GLU A 27 -9.41 -1.82 10.23
C GLU A 27 -9.39 -0.80 9.09
N PHE A 28 -10.37 -0.85 8.19
CA PHE A 28 -10.49 0.12 7.09
C PHE A 28 -10.88 1.50 7.61
N ILE A 29 -10.40 2.55 6.93
CA ILE A 29 -10.82 3.93 7.20
C ILE A 29 -12.26 4.11 6.70
N ASP A 30 -13.10 4.75 7.52
CA ASP A 30 -14.48 5.06 7.16
C ASP A 30 -14.53 5.88 5.87
N GLY A 31 -15.36 5.45 4.91
CA GLY A 31 -15.51 6.13 3.62
C GLY A 31 -14.47 5.76 2.55
N VAL A 32 -13.51 4.87 2.84
CA VAL A 32 -12.46 4.52 1.87
C VAL A 32 -13.03 3.87 0.61
N PHE A 33 -14.03 3.00 0.74
CA PHE A 33 -14.61 2.28 -0.39
C PHE A 33 -15.44 3.22 -1.26
N GLU A 34 -16.27 4.05 -0.63
CA GLU A 34 -17.11 5.06 -1.28
C GLU A 34 -16.24 6.09 -2.03
N THR A 35 -15.14 6.52 -1.40
CA THR A 35 -14.19 7.44 -2.03
C THR A 35 -13.58 6.80 -3.28
N CYS A 36 -13.09 5.56 -3.18
CA CYS A 36 -12.51 4.88 -4.33
C CYS A 36 -13.54 4.68 -5.46
N GLN A 37 -14.78 4.29 -5.12
CA GLN A 37 -15.85 4.12 -6.10
C GLN A 37 -16.17 5.43 -6.81
N PHE A 38 -16.29 6.54 -6.08
CA PHE A 38 -16.49 7.88 -6.64
C PHE A 38 -15.42 8.27 -7.67
N PHE A 39 -14.14 7.97 -7.39
CA PHE A 39 -13.06 8.25 -8.33
C PHE A 39 -13.06 7.28 -9.53
N MET A 40 -13.38 6.00 -9.31
CA MET A 40 -13.55 5.03 -10.39
C MET A 40 -14.64 5.44 -11.37
N ASP A 41 -15.80 5.91 -10.88
CA ASP A 41 -16.91 6.39 -11.71
C ASP A 41 -16.51 7.61 -12.56
N LYS A 42 -15.50 8.35 -12.13
CA LYS A 42 -14.90 9.47 -12.88
C LYS A 42 -13.76 9.05 -13.81
N GLY A 43 -13.51 7.75 -13.97
CA GLY A 43 -12.48 7.18 -14.83
C GLY A 43 -11.07 7.27 -14.26
N TYR A 44 -10.91 7.24 -12.93
CA TYR A 44 -9.60 7.13 -12.29
C TYR A 44 -9.22 5.67 -12.05
N LEU A 45 -7.95 5.35 -12.25
CA LEU A 45 -7.33 4.14 -11.74
C LEU A 45 -7.09 4.29 -10.23
N ILE A 46 -7.39 3.26 -9.44
CA ILE A 46 -7.06 3.24 -8.01
C ILE A 46 -5.73 2.52 -7.84
N ILE A 47 -4.71 3.23 -7.35
CA ILE A 47 -3.35 2.70 -7.19
C ILE A 47 -2.89 2.96 -5.76
N VAL A 48 -2.33 1.93 -5.12
CA VAL A 48 -1.77 2.04 -3.77
C VAL A 48 -0.25 2.17 -3.86
N ILE A 49 0.32 3.15 -3.15
CA ILE A 49 1.76 3.37 -3.03
C ILE A 49 2.15 3.45 -1.55
N THR A 50 2.96 2.50 -1.05
CA THR A 50 3.21 2.41 0.40
C THR A 50 4.66 2.12 0.79
N ASN A 51 5.13 2.77 1.85
CA ASN A 51 6.41 2.45 2.46
C ASN A 51 6.22 1.27 3.43
N GLN A 52 6.89 0.14 3.19
CA GLN A 52 6.75 -1.09 3.99
C GLN A 52 8.09 -1.48 4.64
N ALA A 53 8.65 -0.53 5.40
CA ALA A 53 9.97 -0.68 6.03
C ALA A 53 10.05 -1.84 7.05
N GLY A 54 8.91 -2.38 7.50
CA GLY A 54 8.89 -3.57 8.34
C GLY A 54 9.52 -4.79 7.67
N ILE A 55 9.43 -4.88 6.34
CA ILE A 55 10.13 -5.89 5.55
C ILE A 55 11.65 -5.70 5.68
N GLY A 56 12.15 -4.50 5.38
CA GLY A 56 13.57 -4.19 5.48
C GLY A 56 14.15 -4.31 6.89
N ARG A 57 13.30 -4.16 7.92
CA ARG A 57 13.66 -4.35 9.34
C ARG A 57 13.61 -5.83 9.78
N GLY A 58 13.04 -6.71 8.96
CA GLY A 58 12.89 -8.15 9.23
C GLY A 58 11.73 -8.49 10.17
N LEU A 59 10.67 -7.67 10.19
CA LEU A 59 9.49 -7.89 11.03
C LEU A 59 8.44 -8.78 10.37
N TYR A 60 8.35 -8.74 9.04
CA TYR A 60 7.55 -9.65 8.22
C TYR A 60 8.21 -9.79 6.84
N SER A 61 7.80 -10.81 6.08
CA SER A 61 8.37 -11.11 4.77
C SER A 61 7.63 -10.38 3.64
N GLU A 62 8.28 -10.28 2.48
CA GLU A 62 7.63 -9.88 1.21
C GLU A 62 6.42 -10.77 0.90
N GLN A 63 6.51 -12.06 1.24
CA GLN A 63 5.41 -13.01 1.07
C GLN A 63 4.21 -12.66 1.94
N ALA A 64 4.42 -12.33 3.22
CA ALA A 64 3.35 -11.88 4.11
C ALA A 64 2.70 -10.58 3.62
N PHE A 65 3.51 -9.64 3.11
CA PHE A 65 3.00 -8.43 2.46
C PHE A 65 2.15 -8.75 1.22
N ALA A 66 2.60 -9.67 0.36
CA ALA A 66 1.86 -10.07 -0.82
C ALA A 66 0.53 -10.76 -0.47
N GLU A 67 0.51 -11.61 0.56
CA GLU A 67 -0.71 -12.26 1.07
C GLU A 67 -1.72 -11.25 1.59
N LEU A 68 -1.27 -10.28 2.41
CA LEU A 68 -2.11 -9.20 2.91
C LEU A 68 -2.63 -8.32 1.77
N SER A 69 -1.78 -7.98 0.81
CA SER A 69 -2.14 -7.17 -0.37
C SER A 69 -3.19 -7.87 -1.22
N ASN A 70 -3.03 -9.17 -1.48
CA ASN A 70 -4.01 -9.97 -2.21
C ASN A 70 -5.33 -10.09 -1.46
N TRP A 71 -5.28 -10.21 -0.13
CA TRP A 71 -6.49 -10.16 0.69
C TRP A 71 -7.19 -8.80 0.59
N MET A 72 -6.44 -7.70 0.69
CA MET A 72 -6.98 -6.34 0.57
C MET A 72 -7.66 -6.12 -0.79
N ILE A 73 -7.05 -6.57 -1.89
CA ILE A 73 -7.65 -6.52 -3.23
C ILE A 73 -9.01 -7.26 -3.26
N ARG A 74 -9.10 -8.43 -2.61
CA ARG A 74 -10.36 -9.18 -2.52
C ARG A 74 -11.40 -8.45 -1.68
N GLU A 75 -11.02 -7.82 -0.57
CA GLU A 75 -11.95 -7.01 0.22
C GLU A 75 -12.49 -5.84 -0.60
N PHE A 76 -11.62 -5.06 -1.25
CA PHE A 76 -12.03 -3.97 -2.14
C PHE A 76 -12.96 -4.44 -3.28
N SER A 77 -12.70 -5.63 -3.84
CA SER A 77 -13.55 -6.21 -4.89
C SER A 77 -14.97 -6.51 -4.42
N LYS A 78 -15.18 -6.87 -3.14
CA LYS A 78 -16.53 -7.07 -2.58
C LYS A 78 -17.34 -5.78 -2.55
N HIS A 79 -16.65 -4.64 -2.49
CA HIS A 79 -17.24 -3.30 -2.57
C HIS A 79 -17.24 -2.73 -4.00
N GLN A 80 -17.05 -3.58 -5.03
CA GLN A 80 -17.00 -3.19 -6.44
C GLN A 80 -15.88 -2.20 -6.77
N VAL A 81 -14.85 -2.11 -5.92
CA VAL A 81 -13.67 -1.28 -6.14
C VAL A 81 -12.52 -2.14 -6.70
N LEU A 82 -11.97 -1.72 -7.83
CA LEU A 82 -10.81 -2.35 -8.47
C LEU A 82 -9.52 -1.59 -8.15
N ILE A 83 -8.69 -2.15 -7.26
CA ILE A 83 -7.31 -1.71 -7.12
C ILE A 83 -6.53 -2.15 -8.36
N SER A 84 -6.09 -1.19 -9.16
CA SER A 84 -5.37 -1.41 -10.42
C SER A 84 -3.95 -1.91 -10.18
N LYS A 85 -3.28 -1.39 -9.15
CA LYS A 85 -1.92 -1.77 -8.79
C LYS A 85 -1.59 -1.41 -7.34
N ILE A 86 -0.73 -2.21 -6.72
CA ILE A 86 -0.10 -1.90 -5.43
C ILE A 86 1.40 -1.88 -5.67
N TYR A 87 2.04 -0.77 -5.30
CA TYR A 87 3.48 -0.62 -5.24
C TYR A 87 3.90 -0.43 -3.79
N HIS A 88 5.06 -1.00 -3.44
CA HIS A 88 5.62 -0.84 -2.11
C HIS A 88 7.13 -0.66 -2.14
N SER A 89 7.65 0.02 -1.12
CA SER A 89 9.08 0.16 -0.88
C SER A 89 9.48 -0.52 0.43
N PRO A 90 10.23 -1.63 0.41
CA PRO A 90 10.70 -2.33 1.60
C PRO A 90 11.94 -1.68 2.23
N TYR A 91 12.56 -0.71 1.54
CA TYR A 91 13.85 -0.14 1.89
C TYR A 91 13.76 0.85 3.05
N HIS A 92 14.86 0.98 3.80
CA HIS A 92 15.03 2.01 4.82
C HIS A 92 16.52 2.40 4.93
N PRO A 93 16.87 3.70 4.92
CA PRO A 93 18.27 4.15 4.85
C PRO A 93 19.11 3.77 6.06
N THR A 94 18.58 3.88 7.28
CA THR A 94 19.32 3.59 8.52
C THR A 94 18.96 2.23 9.15
N GLU A 95 17.66 1.97 9.30
CA GLU A 95 17.11 0.79 9.99
C GLU A 95 16.95 -0.46 9.12
N GLY A 96 17.21 -0.39 7.81
CA GLY A 96 17.16 -1.57 6.94
C GLY A 96 18.27 -2.57 7.30
N LYS A 97 18.07 -3.84 6.95
CA LYS A 97 19.07 -4.91 7.10
C LYS A 97 19.48 -5.47 5.74
N GLY A 98 20.77 -5.78 5.59
CA GLY A 98 21.31 -6.35 4.35
C GLY A 98 20.98 -5.48 3.13
N GLN A 99 20.46 -6.12 2.07
CA GLN A 99 20.06 -5.44 0.83
C GLN A 99 19.00 -4.34 1.00
N TYR A 100 18.24 -4.37 2.10
CA TYR A 100 17.19 -3.39 2.37
C TYR A 100 17.72 -2.09 3.02
N LYS A 101 18.99 -2.07 3.47
CA LYS A 101 19.64 -0.90 4.08
C LYS A 101 20.19 0.04 3.01
N ARG A 102 19.31 0.81 2.37
CA ARG A 102 19.70 1.80 1.38
C ARG A 102 18.70 2.93 1.30
N ASP A 103 19.19 4.08 0.86
CA ASP A 103 18.31 5.15 0.36
C ASP A 103 17.84 4.76 -1.04
N SER A 104 16.55 4.47 -1.17
CA SER A 104 15.96 3.97 -2.42
C SER A 104 15.09 5.06 -3.04
N PHE A 105 15.20 5.22 -4.35
CA PHE A 105 14.35 6.12 -5.11
C PHE A 105 12.86 5.75 -5.01
N ASP A 106 12.53 4.49 -4.73
CA ASP A 106 11.15 4.02 -4.56
C ASP A 106 10.58 4.33 -3.18
N ARG A 107 11.41 4.72 -2.21
CA ARG A 107 10.96 5.05 -0.86
C ARG A 107 10.44 6.49 -0.79
N LYS A 108 9.16 6.68 -0.44
CA LYS A 108 8.61 8.03 -0.17
C LYS A 108 9.43 8.72 0.92
N PRO A 109 9.75 10.02 0.79
CA PRO A 109 9.13 11.01 -0.10
C PRO A 109 9.65 11.02 -1.56
N ASN A 110 10.61 10.16 -1.93
CA ASN A 110 11.03 10.05 -3.32
C ASN A 110 9.88 9.51 -4.18
N PRO A 111 9.82 9.89 -5.46
CA PRO A 111 8.67 9.58 -6.31
C PRO A 111 8.82 8.26 -7.09
N GLY A 112 9.77 7.38 -6.79
CA GLY A 112 10.04 6.19 -7.62
C GLY A 112 8.84 5.26 -7.82
N MET A 113 7.89 5.17 -6.88
CA MET A 113 6.66 4.38 -7.06
C MET A 113 5.65 4.98 -8.06
N ILE A 114 5.87 6.20 -8.56
CA ILE A 114 4.94 6.90 -9.48
C ILE A 114 5.53 7.16 -10.87
N PHE A 115 6.81 6.86 -11.10
CA PHE A 115 7.52 7.03 -12.37
C PHE A 115 7.83 5.68 -13.02
#